data_AF-A0A847I2Z5-F1
#
_entry.id   AF-A0A847I2Z5-F1
#
_cell.length_a   1.000
_cell.length_b   1.000
_cell.length_c   1.000
_cell.angle_alpha   90.00
_cell.angle_beta   90.00
_cell.angle_gamma   90.00
#
_symmetry.space_group_name_H-M   'P 1'
#
loop_
_entity.id
_entity.type
_entity.pdbx_description
1 polymer ?
#
loop_
_entity_poly.entity_id
_entity_poly.type
_entity_poly.pdbx_seq_one_letter_code
_entity_poly.pdbx_strand_id
1 'polypeptide(L)'
;DADPLFVDPDGPDDDPATWEDNDYRLGPGSPCIDAGDNSAVPPDTFDLDGDGDVSEPVPFDLSVRPRFVDDVTVPDTGSGAPPLVDMGAYEYAPPRQRGDLNCDNLVNVFDIDPFVLALTSGPECEPYYDEYPDCDCMLADINCDGHVNVFDIDPFVECLVGDCPPCP
;
A
#
# COMPACT_ATOMS: atom_id res chain seq x y z
N ASP A 1 11.88 -21.65 12.91
CA ASP A 1 12.19 -20.30 12.44
C ASP A 1 12.12 -20.32 10.93
N ALA A 2 11.41 -19.37 10.34
CA ALA A 2 11.21 -19.28 8.89
C ALA A 2 12.04 -18.10 8.35
N ASP A 3 12.44 -18.18 7.09
CA ASP A 3 13.16 -17.08 6.44
C ASP A 3 12.25 -15.85 6.37
N PRO A 4 12.67 -14.67 6.88
CA PRO A 4 11.87 -13.44 6.81
C PRO A 4 11.72 -12.90 5.38
N LEU A 5 12.43 -13.44 4.38
CA LEU A 5 12.33 -13.04 2.98
C LEU A 5 12.54 -11.53 2.78
N PHE A 6 13.64 -10.99 3.32
CA PHE A 6 14.07 -9.63 3.00
C PHE A 6 14.43 -9.49 1.51
N VAL A 7 14.27 -8.29 0.96
CA VAL A 7 14.56 -8.01 -0.46
C VAL A 7 16.03 -8.24 -0.78
N ASP A 8 16.95 -7.68 0.02
CA ASP A 8 18.40 -7.80 -0.19
C ASP A 8 19.18 -7.57 1.13
N PRO A 9 19.19 -8.53 2.07
CA PRO A 9 19.71 -8.32 3.43
C PRO A 9 21.23 -8.18 3.54
N ASP A 10 21.97 -8.49 2.48
CA ASP A 10 23.43 -8.35 2.34
C ASP A 10 23.84 -7.36 1.24
N GLY A 11 22.86 -6.65 0.68
CA GLY A 11 23.08 -5.53 -0.23
C GLY A 11 23.72 -5.94 -1.58
N PRO A 12 23.87 -4.97 -2.50
CA PRO A 12 24.51 -5.20 -3.79
C PRO A 12 25.97 -5.70 -3.73
N ASP A 13 26.62 -5.63 -2.57
CA ASP A 13 27.99 -6.13 -2.37
C ASP A 13 28.09 -7.54 -1.77
N ASP A 14 26.96 -8.21 -1.51
CA ASP A 14 26.84 -9.53 -0.89
C ASP A 14 27.56 -9.62 0.49
N ASP A 15 27.67 -8.51 1.23
CA ASP A 15 28.27 -8.47 2.57
C ASP A 15 27.28 -7.95 3.63
N PRO A 16 26.73 -8.81 4.51
CA PRO A 16 25.79 -8.37 5.54
C PRO A 16 26.43 -7.50 6.63
N ALA A 17 27.76 -7.30 6.64
CA ALA A 17 28.44 -6.41 7.57
C ALA A 17 28.47 -4.94 7.10
N THR A 18 28.27 -4.68 5.81
CA THR A 18 28.13 -3.36 5.20
C THR A 18 26.65 -2.97 5.20
N TRP A 19 26.18 -2.48 6.34
CA TRP A 19 24.74 -2.28 6.57
C TRP A 19 24.13 -1.12 5.76
N GLU A 20 24.95 -0.25 5.18
CA GLU A 20 24.50 0.96 4.49
C GLU A 20 23.70 0.70 3.20
N ASP A 21 23.91 -0.43 2.53
CA ASP A 21 23.25 -0.80 1.27
C ASP A 21 22.29 -2.00 1.38
N ASN A 22 22.13 -2.56 2.58
CA ASN A 22 21.17 -3.63 2.84
C ASN A 22 19.72 -3.15 2.75
N ASP A 23 18.87 -3.96 2.11
CA ASP A 23 17.44 -3.74 1.96
C ASP A 23 16.64 -4.74 2.81
N TYR A 24 16.28 -4.29 4.02
CA TYR A 24 15.48 -5.06 4.97
C TYR A 24 13.97 -4.91 4.79
N ARG A 25 13.50 -4.42 3.64
CA ARG A 25 12.07 -4.49 3.30
C ARG A 25 11.66 -5.95 3.10
N LEU A 26 10.41 -6.28 3.43
CA LEU A 26 9.87 -7.62 3.22
C LEU A 26 9.57 -7.85 1.74
N GLY A 27 9.81 -9.06 1.26
CA GLY A 27 9.40 -9.54 -0.05
C GLY A 27 8.00 -10.18 -0.01
N PRO A 28 7.37 -10.37 -1.18
CA PRO A 28 6.06 -11.02 -1.27
C PRO A 28 6.03 -12.40 -0.60
N GLY A 29 5.01 -12.67 0.21
CA GLY A 29 4.83 -13.94 0.91
C GLY A 29 5.76 -14.16 2.12
N SER A 30 6.42 -13.10 2.60
CA SER A 30 7.17 -13.13 3.85
C SER A 30 6.30 -13.58 5.03
N PRO A 31 6.80 -14.45 5.93
CA PRO A 31 6.10 -14.79 7.17
C PRO A 31 6.07 -13.63 8.19
N CYS A 32 6.71 -12.51 7.85
CA CYS A 32 6.74 -11.30 8.66
C CYS A 32 5.62 -10.31 8.28
N ILE A 33 4.88 -10.57 7.20
CA ILE A 33 3.73 -9.77 6.77
C ILE A 33 2.52 -10.11 7.67
N ASP A 34 1.79 -9.09 8.13
CA ASP A 34 0.61 -9.20 9.01
C ASP A 34 0.87 -10.06 10.27
N ALA A 35 2.11 -10.01 10.77
CA ALA A 35 2.63 -10.93 11.79
C ALA A 35 3.05 -10.24 13.11
N GLY A 36 3.03 -8.91 13.16
CA GLY A 36 3.45 -8.12 14.31
C GLY A 36 2.39 -7.98 15.40
N ASP A 37 2.76 -7.32 16.49
CA ASP A 37 1.88 -7.02 17.62
C ASP A 37 1.52 -5.53 17.61
N ASN A 38 0.27 -5.20 17.30
CA ASN A 38 -0.20 -3.82 17.23
C ASN A 38 -0.02 -3.07 18.57
N SER A 39 0.01 -3.78 19.70
CA SER A 39 0.24 -3.18 21.02
C SER A 39 1.70 -2.83 21.29
N ALA A 40 2.63 -3.32 20.47
CA ALA A 40 4.06 -3.01 20.55
C ALA A 40 4.42 -1.74 19.76
N VAL A 41 3.53 -1.24 18.89
CA VAL A 41 3.72 0.04 18.19
C VAL A 41 3.65 1.18 19.23
N PRO A 42 4.70 2.01 19.37
CA PRO A 42 4.70 3.11 20.33
C PRO A 42 3.60 4.13 20.02
N PRO A 43 3.14 4.90 21.03
CA PRO A 43 2.22 5.99 20.79
C PRO A 43 2.86 7.14 20.01
N ASP A 44 2.08 7.86 19.22
CA ASP A 44 2.46 9.01 18.41
C ASP A 44 2.64 10.28 19.25
N THR A 45 3.60 10.24 20.18
CA THR A 45 3.83 11.34 21.12
C THR A 45 4.23 12.67 20.45
N PHE A 46 4.52 12.66 19.14
CA PHE A 46 4.96 13.81 18.38
C PHE A 46 3.92 14.35 17.39
N ASP A 47 2.71 13.77 17.32
CA ASP A 47 1.66 14.21 16.38
C ASP A 47 2.20 14.21 14.95
N LEU A 48 2.70 13.06 14.51
CA LEU A 48 3.43 12.89 13.25
C LEU A 48 2.54 13.15 12.04
N ASP A 49 1.25 12.83 12.10
CA ASP A 49 0.27 13.10 11.04
C ASP A 49 -0.52 14.41 11.23
N GLY A 50 -0.46 15.02 12.42
CA GLY A 50 -0.98 16.36 12.69
C GLY A 50 -2.49 16.40 12.99
N ASP A 51 -3.09 15.27 13.36
CA ASP A 51 -4.51 15.16 13.68
C ASP A 51 -4.84 15.58 15.15
N GLY A 52 -3.81 15.65 16.00
CA GLY A 52 -3.87 16.05 17.40
C GLY A 52 -4.06 14.91 18.42
N ASP A 53 -4.16 13.64 18.01
CA ASP A 53 -4.22 12.47 18.90
C ASP A 53 -2.83 11.84 19.15
N VAL A 54 -2.13 12.36 20.15
CA VAL A 54 -0.79 11.86 20.51
C VAL A 54 -0.75 10.51 21.23
N SER A 55 -1.91 9.87 21.42
CA SER A 55 -2.03 8.60 22.16
C SER A 55 -2.24 7.39 21.25
N GLU A 56 -2.56 7.61 19.98
CA GLU A 56 -2.67 6.55 18.99
C GLU A 56 -1.30 5.99 18.60
N PRO A 57 -1.21 4.83 17.94
CA PRO A 57 0.07 4.29 17.48
C PRO A 57 0.77 5.21 16.45
N VAL A 58 2.11 5.20 16.42
CA VAL A 58 2.89 5.93 15.40
C VAL A 58 2.33 5.65 13.99
N PRO A 59 1.93 6.68 13.22
CA PRO A 59 1.15 6.51 11.99
C PRO A 59 1.98 6.04 10.80
N PHE A 60 3.31 6.19 10.84
CA PHE A 60 4.18 5.95 9.69
C PHE A 60 5.28 4.90 9.87
N ASP A 61 5.62 4.25 8.77
CA ASP A 61 6.78 3.39 8.59
C ASP A 61 8.09 4.18 8.35
N LEU A 62 9.23 3.48 8.27
CA LEU A 62 10.53 4.14 8.04
C LEU A 62 10.62 4.84 6.67
N SER A 63 9.76 4.50 5.72
CA SER A 63 9.61 5.14 4.41
C SER A 63 8.49 6.18 4.34
N VAL A 64 7.91 6.55 5.49
CA VAL A 64 6.81 7.53 5.57
C VAL A 64 5.53 7.03 4.86
N ARG A 65 5.30 5.71 4.83
CA ARG A 65 4.03 5.07 4.43
C ARG A 65 3.21 4.73 5.68
N PRO A 66 1.89 4.46 5.58
CA PRO A 66 1.09 4.06 6.73
C PRO A 66 1.74 2.88 7.49
N ARG A 67 1.68 2.93 8.83
CA ARG A 67 2.24 1.90 9.72
C ARG A 67 1.38 0.63 9.81
N PHE A 68 0.15 0.66 9.33
CA PHE A 68 -0.72 -0.50 9.32
C PHE A 68 -1.28 -0.65 7.92
N VAL A 69 -0.83 -1.69 7.21
CA VAL A 69 -1.26 -2.02 5.85
C VAL A 69 -1.56 -3.50 5.81
N ASP A 70 -2.81 -3.84 5.49
CA ASP A 70 -3.25 -5.25 5.40
C ASP A 70 -2.83 -5.85 4.06
N ASP A 71 -2.13 -6.98 4.05
CA ASP A 71 -2.05 -7.85 2.88
C ASP A 71 -3.11 -8.93 2.99
N VAL A 72 -4.28 -8.66 2.41
CA VAL A 72 -5.44 -9.57 2.39
C VAL A 72 -5.14 -10.96 1.79
N THR A 73 -4.00 -11.12 1.10
CA THR A 73 -3.58 -12.40 0.51
C THR A 73 -2.71 -13.24 1.45
N VAL A 74 -2.24 -12.65 2.55
CA VAL A 74 -1.48 -13.29 3.62
C VAL A 74 -2.38 -13.52 4.83
N PRO A 75 -2.31 -14.69 5.49
CA PRO A 75 -3.05 -14.89 6.74
C PRO A 75 -2.48 -14.04 7.88
N ASP A 76 -3.35 -13.32 8.58
CA ASP A 76 -3.06 -12.68 9.86
C ASP A 76 -2.48 -13.68 10.87
N THR A 77 -1.22 -13.49 11.25
CA THR A 77 -0.56 -14.30 12.29
C THR A 77 -0.14 -13.49 13.52
N GLY A 78 -0.26 -12.16 13.44
CA GLY A 78 0.07 -11.22 14.49
C GLY A 78 -0.97 -11.13 15.61
N SER A 79 -0.82 -10.09 16.44
CA SER A 79 -1.68 -9.83 17.60
C SER A 79 -2.29 -8.43 17.51
N GLY A 80 -3.62 -8.36 17.51
CA GLY A 80 -4.35 -7.12 17.34
C GLY A 80 -5.66 -7.34 16.59
N ALA A 81 -6.31 -6.25 16.22
CA ALA A 81 -7.34 -6.27 15.19
C ALA A 81 -6.70 -5.80 13.87
N PRO A 82 -7.04 -6.42 12.72
CA PRO A 82 -6.57 -5.96 11.43
C PRO A 82 -6.93 -4.50 11.15
N PRO A 83 -6.12 -3.76 10.38
CA PRO A 83 -4.83 -4.17 9.80
C PRO A 83 -3.75 -4.48 10.86
N LEU A 84 -2.98 -5.55 10.66
CA LEU A 84 -1.88 -5.91 11.55
C LEU A 84 -0.58 -5.25 11.08
N VAL A 85 0.28 -4.87 12.02
CA VAL A 85 1.60 -4.33 11.70
C VAL A 85 2.53 -5.45 11.24
N ASP A 86 3.39 -5.17 10.27
CA ASP A 86 4.46 -6.07 9.88
C ASP A 86 5.58 -6.17 10.91
N MET A 87 6.32 -7.27 10.88
CA MET A 87 7.56 -7.37 11.65
C MET A 87 8.70 -6.65 10.94
N GLY A 88 9.04 -5.46 11.40
CA GLY A 88 10.21 -4.73 10.91
C GLY A 88 10.08 -3.22 11.04
N ALA A 89 10.96 -2.50 10.35
CA ALA A 89 10.89 -1.04 10.29
C ALA A 89 9.94 -0.54 9.19
N TYR A 90 9.69 -1.37 8.18
CA TYR A 90 8.91 -1.08 6.98
C TYR A 90 7.66 -1.95 6.95
N GLU A 91 6.56 -1.38 6.45
CA GLU A 91 5.40 -2.18 6.05
C GLU A 91 5.59 -2.70 4.62
N TYR A 92 5.16 -3.92 4.39
CA TYR A 92 4.91 -4.46 3.07
C TYR A 92 3.58 -3.90 2.60
N ALA A 93 3.62 -3.27 1.43
CA ALA A 93 2.42 -2.94 0.69
C ALA A 93 2.62 -3.59 -0.68
N PRO A 94 1.76 -4.54 -1.09
CA PRO A 94 1.83 -5.03 -2.46
C PRO A 94 1.66 -3.84 -3.41
N PRO A 95 2.37 -3.82 -4.56
CA PRO A 95 2.15 -2.79 -5.55
C PRO A 95 0.69 -2.83 -5.96
N ARG A 96 -0.04 -1.74 -5.66
CA ARG A 96 -1.48 -1.68 -5.91
C ARG A 96 -1.74 -1.88 -7.39
N GLN A 97 -2.71 -2.74 -7.69
CA GLN A 97 -3.02 -3.08 -9.06
C GLN A 97 -3.66 -1.85 -9.73
N ARG A 98 -3.13 -1.41 -10.88
CA ARG A 98 -3.75 -0.33 -11.65
C ARG A 98 -5.19 -0.73 -12.01
N GLY A 99 -6.15 0.15 -11.69
CA GLY A 99 -7.58 -0.10 -11.78
C GLY A 99 -8.24 -0.61 -10.49
N ASP A 100 -7.48 -0.91 -9.43
CA ASP A 100 -8.02 -1.21 -8.10
C ASP A 100 -8.15 0.11 -7.33
N LEU A 101 -9.38 0.62 -7.22
CA LEU A 101 -9.69 1.96 -6.73
C LEU A 101 -10.55 1.98 -5.48
N ASN A 102 -11.00 0.83 -5.00
CA ASN A 102 -11.33 0.70 -3.58
C ASN A 102 -10.16 0.12 -2.77
N CYS A 103 -9.07 -0.26 -3.45
CA CYS A 103 -7.85 -0.78 -2.87
C CYS A 103 -8.07 -2.06 -2.03
N ASP A 104 -8.94 -2.94 -2.53
CA ASP A 104 -9.22 -4.26 -1.95
C ASP A 104 -8.36 -5.40 -2.56
N ASN A 105 -7.36 -5.03 -3.36
CA ASN A 105 -6.46 -5.90 -4.13
C ASN A 105 -7.13 -6.68 -5.28
N LEU A 106 -8.35 -6.30 -5.70
CA LEU A 106 -9.07 -6.96 -6.77
C LEU A 106 -9.66 -5.95 -7.77
N VAL A 107 -9.12 -5.88 -8.99
CA VAL A 107 -9.78 -5.12 -10.08
C VAL A 107 -11.09 -5.81 -10.50
N ASN A 108 -12.22 -5.26 -10.11
CA ASN A 108 -13.55 -5.81 -10.35
C ASN A 108 -14.67 -4.73 -10.38
N VAL A 109 -15.94 -5.15 -10.39
CA VAL A 109 -17.09 -4.23 -10.49
C VAL A 109 -17.17 -3.22 -9.35
N PHE A 110 -16.58 -3.51 -8.18
CA PHE A 110 -16.53 -2.60 -7.04
C PHE A 110 -15.60 -1.41 -7.24
N ASP A 111 -14.71 -1.43 -8.24
CA ASP A 111 -13.85 -0.31 -8.62
C ASP A 111 -14.53 0.70 -9.53
N ILE A 112 -15.73 0.39 -10.07
CA ILE A 112 -16.41 1.27 -11.01
C ILE A 112 -16.85 2.59 -10.35
N ASP A 113 -17.46 2.52 -9.17
CA ASP A 113 -17.90 3.72 -8.45
C ASP A 113 -16.71 4.58 -8.00
N PRO A 114 -15.64 4.01 -7.39
CA PRO A 114 -14.39 4.73 -7.14
C PRO A 114 -13.73 5.31 -8.40
N PHE A 115 -13.76 4.61 -9.54
CA PHE A 115 -13.25 5.12 -10.82
C PHE A 115 -14.01 6.36 -11.29
N VAL A 116 -15.34 6.34 -11.20
CA VAL A 116 -16.16 7.51 -11.53
C VAL A 116 -15.89 8.66 -10.55
N LEU A 117 -15.69 8.36 -9.27
CA LEU A 117 -15.31 9.36 -8.28
C LEU A 117 -13.95 9.99 -8.62
N ALA A 118 -12.93 9.19 -8.93
CA ALA A 118 -11.61 9.67 -9.33
C ALA A 118 -11.70 10.59 -10.58
N LEU A 119 -12.43 10.17 -11.62
CA LEU A 119 -12.64 10.96 -12.84
C LEU A 119 -13.31 12.32 -12.61
N THR A 120 -14.17 12.40 -11.59
CA THR A 120 -14.96 13.62 -11.30
C THR A 120 -14.38 14.48 -10.19
N SER A 121 -13.30 14.02 -9.55
CA SER A 121 -12.62 14.70 -8.44
C SER A 121 -11.68 15.84 -8.87
N GLY A 122 -11.44 15.97 -10.18
CA GLY A 122 -10.50 16.97 -10.71
C GLY A 122 -9.04 16.58 -10.48
N PRO A 123 -8.09 17.47 -10.83
CA PRO A 123 -6.65 17.13 -10.86
C PRO A 123 -6.03 16.92 -9.47
N GLU A 124 -6.70 17.33 -8.40
CA GLU A 124 -6.23 17.16 -7.01
C GLU A 124 -6.88 15.94 -6.33
N CYS A 125 -7.83 15.26 -6.97
CA CYS A 125 -8.50 14.07 -6.45
C CYS A 125 -9.18 14.24 -5.06
N GLU A 126 -9.44 15.46 -4.60
CA GLU A 126 -9.92 15.74 -3.23
C GLU A 126 -11.18 14.93 -2.82
N PRO A 127 -12.30 14.93 -3.59
CA PRO A 127 -13.46 14.09 -3.23
C PRO A 127 -13.20 12.59 -3.18
N TYR A 128 -12.18 12.11 -3.90
CA TYR A 128 -11.79 10.70 -3.88
C TYR A 128 -11.06 10.37 -2.58
N TYR A 129 -10.11 11.19 -2.16
CA TYR A 129 -9.37 10.99 -0.90
C TYR A 129 -10.25 11.15 0.35
N ASP A 130 -11.36 11.88 0.26
CA ASP A 130 -12.37 11.91 1.33
C ASP A 130 -13.02 10.53 1.59
N GLU A 131 -13.18 9.69 0.55
CA GLU A 131 -13.76 8.35 0.70
C GLU A 131 -12.70 7.23 0.77
N TYR A 132 -11.58 7.38 0.09
CA TYR A 132 -10.49 6.40 0.00
C TYR A 132 -9.15 7.05 0.37
N PRO A 133 -8.95 7.45 1.64
CA PRO A 133 -7.79 8.25 2.07
C PRO A 133 -6.46 7.55 1.83
N ASP A 134 -6.44 6.23 1.95
CA ASP A 134 -5.24 5.43 1.77
C ASP A 134 -5.09 4.89 0.34
N CYS A 135 -6.00 5.20 -0.60
CA CYS A 135 -5.98 4.69 -1.96
C CYS A 135 -5.49 5.75 -2.94
N ASP A 136 -4.54 5.39 -3.81
CA ASP A 136 -3.99 6.33 -4.78
C ASP A 136 -4.97 6.52 -5.95
N CYS A 137 -5.45 7.76 -6.17
CA CYS A 137 -6.35 8.04 -7.27
C CYS A 137 -5.69 7.84 -8.64
N MET A 138 -4.35 7.87 -8.72
CA MET A 138 -3.60 7.62 -9.95
C MET A 138 -3.66 6.16 -10.40
N LEU A 139 -4.21 5.25 -9.58
CA LEU A 139 -4.58 3.92 -10.06
C LEU A 139 -5.69 3.98 -11.12
N ALA A 140 -6.37 5.11 -11.27
CA ALA A 140 -7.38 5.37 -12.30
C ALA A 140 -6.76 5.86 -13.63
N ASP A 141 -5.47 6.22 -13.65
CA ASP A 141 -4.72 6.51 -14.87
C ASP A 141 -4.32 5.19 -15.53
N ILE A 142 -5.27 4.60 -16.26
CA ILE A 142 -5.09 3.26 -16.84
C ILE A 142 -4.19 3.32 -18.07
N ASN A 143 -4.22 4.42 -18.82
CA ASN A 143 -3.36 4.57 -19.99
C ASN A 143 -1.92 5.05 -19.64
N CYS A 144 -1.69 5.42 -18.38
CA CYS A 144 -0.41 5.83 -17.79
C CYS A 144 0.17 7.11 -18.43
N ASP A 145 -0.71 8.04 -18.82
CA ASP A 145 -0.31 9.32 -19.41
C ASP A 145 -0.08 10.42 -18.37
N GLY A 146 -0.27 10.11 -17.09
CA GLY A 146 -0.14 11.02 -15.96
C GLY A 146 -1.42 11.79 -15.63
N HIS A 147 -2.54 11.48 -16.29
CA HIS A 147 -3.80 12.21 -16.12
C HIS A 147 -5.01 11.28 -16.03
N VAL A 148 -5.68 11.26 -14.88
CA VAL A 148 -7.00 10.62 -14.73
C VAL A 148 -8.07 11.40 -15.50
N ASN A 149 -8.53 10.86 -16.63
CA ASN A 149 -9.52 11.51 -17.49
C ASN A 149 -10.31 10.51 -18.37
N VAL A 150 -11.15 11.02 -19.28
CA VAL A 150 -12.03 10.20 -20.13
C VAL A 150 -11.27 9.17 -20.98
N PHE A 151 -9.98 9.38 -21.26
CA PHE A 151 -9.12 8.45 -22.00
C PHE A 151 -8.77 7.18 -21.20
N ASP A 152 -9.05 7.15 -19.89
CA ASP A 152 -8.87 5.98 -19.04
C ASP A 152 -10.07 5.02 -19.01
N ILE A 153 -11.24 5.47 -19.49
CA ILE A 153 -12.49 4.69 -19.39
C ILE A 153 -12.40 3.37 -20.19
N ASP A 154 -12.06 3.46 -21.48
CA ASP A 154 -11.97 2.29 -22.34
C ASP A 154 -10.93 1.27 -21.82
N PRO A 155 -9.68 1.65 -21.49
CA PRO A 155 -8.71 0.72 -20.94
C PRO A 155 -9.09 0.21 -19.53
N PHE A 156 -9.82 0.99 -18.71
CA PHE A 156 -10.35 0.49 -17.44
C PHE A 156 -11.34 -0.67 -17.64
N VAL A 157 -12.25 -0.54 -18.61
CA VAL A 157 -13.19 -1.62 -18.96
C VAL A 157 -12.45 -2.88 -19.42
N GLU A 158 -11.33 -2.74 -20.13
CA GLU A 158 -10.45 -3.86 -20.49
C GLU A 158 -9.84 -4.53 -19.24
N CYS A 159 -9.43 -3.74 -18.24
CA CYS A 159 -8.93 -4.27 -16.97
C CYS A 159 -9.99 -5.09 -16.22
N LEU A 160 -11.25 -4.65 -16.20
CA LEU A 160 -12.36 -5.36 -15.55
C LEU A 160 -12.66 -6.75 -16.15
N VAL A 161 -12.27 -6.99 -17.40
CA VAL A 161 -12.47 -8.29 -18.09
C VAL A 161 -11.19 -9.13 -18.14
N GLY A 162 -10.11 -8.69 -17.47
CA GLY A 162 -8.85 -9.41 -17.35
C GLY A 162 -7.83 -9.12 -18.45
N ASP A 163 -8.08 -8.14 -19.32
CA ASP A 163 -7.22 -7.77 -20.45
C ASP A 163 -6.55 -6.40 -20.25
N CYS A 164 -6.19 -6.07 -19.01
CA CYS A 164 -5.65 -4.75 -18.65
C CYS A 164 -4.40 -4.39 -19.49
N PRO A 165 -4.43 -3.30 -20.29
CA PRO A 165 -3.37 -3.00 -21.26
C PRO A 165 -2.09 -2.50 -20.58
N PRO A 166 -0.88 -2.96 -20.94
CA PRO A 166 0.35 -2.53 -20.27
C PRO A 166 0.57 -1.01 -20.37
N CYS A 167 1.18 -0.40 -19.33
CA CYS A 167 1.65 0.99 -19.43
C CYS A 167 2.73 1.12 -20.53
N PRO A 168 2.77 2.23 -21.29
CA PRO A 168 3.82 2.53 -22.26
C PRO A 168 5.22 2.74 -21.65
#